data_AF-A0A7T8H1N8-F1
#
_entry.id   AF-A0A7T8H1N8-F1
#
_cell.length_a   1.000
_cell.length_b   1.000
_cell.length_c   1.000
_cell.angle_alpha   90.00
_cell.angle_beta   90.00
_cell.angle_gamma   90.00
#
_symmetry.space_group_name_H-M   'P 1'
#
loop_
_entity.id
_entity.type
_entity.pdbx_description
1 polymer ?
#
loop_
_entity_poly.entity_id
_entity_poly.type
_entity_poly.pdbx_seq_one_letter_code
_entity_poly.pdbx_strand_id
1 'polypeptide(L)' 'MIAFHVIFGKTVPDVSLNAVANLGYAQGRWLLPVWPGDTLRSRSEDDRAQAKFKRQNRRGLCAPPLA' A
#
# COMPACT_ATOMS: atom_id res chain seq x y z
N MET A 1 0.65 -11.69 0.50
CA MET A 1 1.59 -10.95 1.35
C MET A 1 2.42 -9.89 0.61
N ILE A 2 2.67 -10.00 -0.71
CA ILE A 2 3.45 -9.02 -1.47
C ILE A 2 2.88 -7.58 -1.40
N ALA A 3 1.59 -7.38 -1.65
CA ALA A 3 1.00 -6.04 -1.65
C ALA A 3 1.19 -5.31 -0.30
N PHE A 4 1.08 -6.04 0.81
CA PHE A 4 1.32 -5.51 2.16
C PHE A 4 2.74 -4.95 2.29
N HIS A 5 3.75 -5.76 1.95
CA HIS A 5 5.15 -5.36 2.05
C HIS A 5 5.54 -4.27 1.06
N VAL A 6 4.94 -4.22 -0.13
CA VAL A 6 5.16 -3.13 -1.09
C VAL A 6 4.65 -1.80 -0.52
N ILE A 7 3.46 -1.78 0.06
CA ILE A 7 2.88 -0.55 0.63
C ILE A 7 3.66 -0.10 1.86
N PHE A 8 3.97 -1.02 2.78
CA PHE A 8 4.76 -0.72 3.98
C PHE A 8 6.20 -0.31 3.65
N GLY A 9 6.82 -0.95 2.67
CA GLY A 9 8.16 -0.57 2.22
C GLY A 9 8.23 0.88 1.75
N LYS A 10 7.14 1.40 1.15
CA LYS A 10 7.07 2.80 0.70
C LYS A 10 6.99 3.81 1.85
N THR A 11 6.62 3.41 3.06
CA THR A 11 6.57 4.32 4.22
C THR A 11 7.86 4.29 5.03
N VAL A 12 8.81 3.41 4.71
CA VAL A 12 10.07 3.29 5.46
C VAL A 12 10.85 4.60 5.53
N PRO A 13 11.05 5.35 4.43
CA PRO A 13 11.81 6.61 4.49
C PRO A 13 11.16 7.65 5.40
N ASP A 14 9.83 7.68 5.43
CA ASP A 14 9.07 8.71 6.17
C ASP A 14 8.88 8.34 7.65
N VAL A 15 8.68 7.05 7.96
CA VAL A 15 8.23 6.59 9.29
C VAL A 15 9.27 5.78 10.05
N SER A 16 10.07 4.97 9.35
CA SER A 16 10.89 3.92 9.98
C SER A 16 12.39 3.99 9.68
N LEU A 17 12.87 5.03 8.98
CA LEU A 17 14.25 5.13 8.52
C LEU A 17 15.27 4.97 9.66
N ASN A 18 14.94 5.52 10.84
CA ASN A 18 15.77 5.46 12.04
C ASN A 18 15.08 4.71 13.20
N ALA A 19 13.99 3.98 12.92
CA ALA A 19 13.27 3.26 13.97
C ALA A 19 14.08 2.04 14.42
N VAL A 20 14.22 1.86 15.74
CA VAL A 20 14.90 0.68 16.33
C VAL A 20 14.08 -0.60 16.08
N ALA A 21 12.74 -0.49 16.12
CA ALA A 21 11.82 -1.59 15.84
C ALA A 21 10.42 -1.07 15.47
N ASN A 22 9.64 -1.89 14.75
CA ASN A 22 8.20 -1.70 14.54
C ASN A 22 7.42 -2.55 15.56
N LEU A 23 6.71 -1.90 16.48
CA LEU A 23 6.06 -2.57 17.61
C LEU A 23 4.69 -3.18 17.28
N GLY A 24 4.14 -2.89 16.11
CA GLY A 24 2.90 -3.48 15.64
C GLY A 24 2.20 -2.64 14.58
N TYR A 25 1.22 -3.25 13.93
CA TYR A 25 0.38 -2.60 12.92
C TYR A 25 -1.08 -2.81 13.29
N ALA A 26 -1.87 -1.74 13.27
CA ALA A 26 -3.29 -1.77 13.59
C ALA A 26 -4.10 -1.13 12.46
N GLN A 27 -5.39 -1.50 12.38
CA GLN A 27 -6.37 -0.89 11.47
C GLN A 27 -6.10 -1.09 9.97
N GLY A 28 -5.23 -2.03 9.59
CA GLY A 28 -5.01 -2.39 8.19
C GLY A 28 -6.24 -3.06 7.60
N ARG A 29 -6.85 -2.48 6.55
CA ARG A 29 -7.98 -3.05 5.83
C ARG A 29 -7.74 -3.05 4.32
N TRP A 30 -7.95 -4.19 3.69
CA TRP A 30 -8.03 -4.28 2.23
C TRP A 30 -9.40 -3.80 1.78
N LEU A 31 -9.46 -2.62 1.18
CA LEU A 31 -10.70 -2.07 0.65
C LEU A 31 -11.07 -2.68 -0.71
N LEU A 32 -10.07 -3.08 -1.49
CA LEU A 32 -10.21 -3.64 -2.85
C LEU A 32 -9.09 -4.67 -3.12
N PRO A 33 -9.32 -5.67 -3.99
CA PRO A 33 -8.26 -6.57 -4.46
C PRO A 33 -7.20 -5.81 -5.28
N VAL A 34 -5.97 -6.32 -5.26
CA VAL A 34 -4.83 -5.79 -6.00
C VAL A 34 -4.45 -6.76 -7.10
N TRP A 35 -4.35 -6.27 -8.34
CA TRP A 35 -4.02 -7.07 -9.51
C TRP A 35 -2.68 -6.64 -10.14
N PRO A 36 -2.00 -7.53 -10.87
CA PRO A 36 -0.85 -7.13 -11.68
C PRO A 36 -1.19 -5.96 -12.61
N GLY A 37 -0.29 -4.96 -12.68
CA GLY A 37 -0.51 -3.73 -13.45
C GLY A 37 -1.18 -2.59 -12.68
N ASP A 38 -1.72 -2.86 -11.48
CA ASP A 38 -2.23 -1.79 -10.61
C ASP A 38 -1.09 -0.89 -10.12
N THR A 39 -1.36 0.42 -10.10
CA THR A 39 -0.46 1.40 -9.48
C THR A 39 -0.84 1.64 -8.02
N LEU A 40 0.08 1.34 -7.11
CA LEU A 40 -0.12 1.49 -5.67
C LEU A 40 0.51 2.80 -5.16
N ARG A 41 -0.24 3.56 -4.35
CA ARG A 41 0.22 4.76 -3.65
C ARG A 41 0.02 4.60 -2.14
N SER A 42 0.95 5.17 -1.38
CA SER A 42 0.90 5.23 0.09
C SER A 42 1.14 6.67 0.55
N ARG A 43 0.49 7.08 1.63
CA ARG A 43 0.72 8.37 2.31
C ARG A 43 0.78 8.10 3.81
N SER A 44 1.83 8.59 4.45
CA SER A 44 2.00 8.61 5.90
C SER A 44 1.45 9.94 6.45
N GLU A 45 0.90 9.91 7.66
CA GLU A 45 0.39 11.08 8.38
C GLU A 45 0.97 11.03 9.80
N ASP A 46 1.77 12.03 10.18
CA ASP A 46 2.71 11.94 11.31
C ASP A 46 2.07 11.87 12.70
N ASP A 47 0.79 12.22 12.85
CA ASP A 47 0.15 12.20 14.18
C ASP A 47 -0.32 10.81 14.62
N ARG A 48 -0.65 9.92 13.68
CA ARG A 48 -1.04 8.50 13.91
C ARG A 48 -0.92 7.77 12.58
N ALA A 49 0.08 6.89 12.41
CA ALA A 49 0.31 6.16 11.17
C ALA A 49 -0.93 5.35 10.69
N GLN A 50 -1.73 5.95 9.81
CA GLN A 50 -2.85 5.31 9.12
C GLN A 50 -2.44 5.13 7.65
N ALA A 51 -2.19 3.91 7.21
CA ALA A 51 -1.94 3.62 5.81
C ALA A 51 -3.26 3.72 5.02
N LYS A 52 -3.55 4.90 4.44
CA LYS A 52 -4.68 5.07 3.53
C LYS A 52 -4.30 4.55 2.14
N PHE A 53 -4.79 3.37 1.80
CA PHE A 53 -4.57 2.75 0.49
C PHE A 53 -5.55 3.29 -0.56
N LYS A 54 -5.05 4.03 -1.55
CA LYS A 54 -5.83 4.43 -2.72
C LYS A 54 -5.24 3.79 -3.98
N ARG A 55 -5.99 2.86 -4.56
CA ARG A 55 -5.78 2.36 -5.93
C ARG A 55 -6.13 3.49 -6.90
N GLN A 56 -5.17 3.96 -7.70
CA GLN A 56 -5.47 4.89 -8.79
C GLN A 56 -5.55 4.11 -10.09
N ASN A 57 -6.78 3.78 -10.50
CA ASN A 57 -7.03 3.09 -11.75
C ASN A 57 -6.66 4.04 -12.91
N ARG A 58 -5.65 3.72 -13.71
CA ARG A 58 -5.58 4.30 -15.06
C ARG A 58 -6.82 3.77 -15.79
N ARG A 59 -7.78 4.64 -16.06
CA ARG A 59 -8.86 4.32 -17.01
C ARG A 59 -8.17 3.89 -18.32
N GLY A 60 -8.39 2.65 -18.76
CA GLY A 60 -8.23 2.29 -20.17
C GLY A 60 -7.12 1.32 -20.58
N LEU A 61 -6.77 0.29 -19.80
CA LEU A 61 -5.99 -0.84 -20.35
C LEU A 61 -6.77 -2.15 -20.16
N CYS A 62 -7.06 -2.79 -21.29
CA CYS A 62 -7.84 -3.99 -21.49
C CYS A 62 -7.53 -5.10 -20.47
N ALA A 63 -8.58 -5.71 -19.93
CA ALA A 63 -8.47 -7.05 -19.36
C ALA A 63 -8.04 -8.03 -20.46
N PRO A 64 -7.07 -8.93 -20.23
CA PRO A 64 -6.85 -10.06 -21.13
C PRO A 64 -8.06 -11.01 -21.04
N PRO A 65 -8.49 -11.64 -22.15
CA PRO A 65 -9.55 -12.63 -22.11
C PRO A 65 -9.04 -13.85 -21.32
N LEU A 66 -9.80 -14.25 -20.32
CA LEU A 66 -9.62 -15.53 -19.63
C LEU A 66 -9.86 -16.65 -20.63
N ALA A 67 -8.89 -17.56 -20.74
CA ALA A 67 -9.12 -18.93 -21.20
C ALA A 67 -9.78 -19.74 -20.07
#